data_AF-U3CKY2-F1
#
_entry.id   AF-U3CKY2-F1
#
_cell.length_a   1.000
_cell.length_b   1.000
_cell.length_c   1.000
_cell.angle_alpha   90.00
_cell.angle_beta   90.00
_cell.angle_gamma   90.00
#
_symmetry.space_group_name_H-M   'P 1'
#
loop_
_entity.id
_entity.type
_entity.pdbx_description
1 polymer ?
#
loop_
_entity_poly.entity_id
_entity_poly.type
_entity_poly.pdbx_seq_one_letter_code
_entity_poly.pdbx_strand_id
1 'polypeptide(L)'
;MSNAISLPPPAPISAKSHRILLSIIAVALTLVAIFNLADHYTLLKLDESIDQGLIAFASVRSIHAIISVLQGTEINVPVVTLSVGEILSPATEILQSTSGVLTTALASLGLQRILLDVFTNKIVNITIALSAISYLVTLWVVPMARFTKYTQPTFFILCFTRFLLVGTLLLNSMADTLFLNEQTEQITQQTDFIATDLHQFNQDLMSGTSSDTTEQDDSFMGSVKHTWDSVTNGFSDTKKDLQHKFDELKVKTESLVVNLLKLIAMFVLKTILIPIGFLLLLKNLYWGLIRRISVV
;
A
#
# COMPACT_ATOMS: atom_id res chain seq x y z
N MET A 1 25.82 14.52 -61.67
CA MET A 1 24.80 13.47 -61.87
C MET A 1 24.94 12.49 -60.71
N SER A 2 24.15 12.67 -59.64
CA SER A 2 24.22 11.83 -58.43
C SER A 2 23.08 10.82 -58.47
N ASN A 3 23.42 9.55 -58.66
CA ASN A 3 22.46 8.44 -58.66
C ASN A 3 21.99 8.18 -57.22
N ALA A 4 20.77 8.61 -56.91
CA ALA A 4 20.09 8.21 -55.69
C ALA A 4 19.69 6.73 -55.82
N ILE A 5 20.34 5.88 -55.02
CA ILE A 5 19.98 4.47 -54.86
C ILE A 5 18.65 4.42 -54.11
N SER A 6 17.55 4.25 -54.83
CA SER A 6 16.23 4.01 -54.26
C SER A 6 16.21 2.61 -53.63
N LEU A 7 16.27 2.54 -52.31
CA LEU A 7 15.98 1.31 -51.57
C LEU A 7 14.56 0.83 -51.93
N PRO A 8 14.35 -0.46 -52.22
CA PRO A 8 13.02 -0.98 -52.50
C PRO A 8 12.12 -0.82 -51.26
N PRO A 9 10.82 -0.49 -51.44
CA PRO A 9 9.88 -0.40 -50.33
C PRO A 9 9.77 -1.77 -49.63
N PRO A 10 9.61 -1.81 -48.28
CA PRO A 10 9.46 -3.06 -47.55
C PRO A 10 8.27 -3.85 -48.10
N ALA A 11 8.48 -5.14 -48.38
CA ALA A 11 7.47 -5.99 -49.00
C ALA A 11 6.18 -6.07 -48.13
N PRO A 12 4.98 -5.95 -48.73
CA PRO A 12 3.73 -6.06 -47.99
C PRO A 12 3.55 -7.50 -47.48
N ILE A 13 3.37 -7.63 -46.17
CA ILE A 13 3.11 -8.90 -45.50
C ILE A 13 1.75 -9.42 -45.99
N SER A 14 1.70 -10.64 -46.55
CA SER A 14 0.45 -11.18 -47.12
C SER A 14 -0.67 -11.29 -46.07
N ALA A 15 -1.92 -11.04 -46.48
CA ALA A 15 -3.10 -11.06 -45.61
C ALA A 15 -3.28 -12.40 -44.84
N LYS A 16 -2.73 -13.51 -45.34
CA LYS A 16 -2.71 -14.81 -44.65
C LYS A 16 -1.69 -14.85 -43.51
N SER A 17 -0.49 -14.30 -43.72
CA SER A 17 0.56 -14.21 -42.69
C SER A 17 0.11 -13.38 -41.49
N HIS A 18 -0.69 -12.33 -41.72
CA HIS A 18 -1.24 -11.50 -40.65
C HIS A 18 -2.28 -12.24 -39.78
N ARG A 19 -3.18 -13.01 -40.40
CA ARG A 19 -4.17 -13.83 -39.67
C ARG A 19 -3.52 -14.92 -38.83
N ILE A 20 -2.44 -15.51 -39.32
CA ILE A 20 -1.65 -16.51 -38.59
C ILE A 20 -0.99 -15.87 -37.37
N LEU A 21 -0.35 -14.70 -37.54
CA LEU A 21 0.29 -13.97 -36.43
C LEU A 21 -0.71 -13.58 -35.33
N LEU A 22 -1.89 -13.06 -35.70
CA LEU A 22 -2.96 -12.76 -34.73
C LEU A 22 -3.47 -14.00 -34.00
N SER A 23 -3.59 -15.13 -34.71
CA SER A 23 -3.99 -16.40 -34.10
C SER A 23 -2.96 -16.90 -33.10
N ILE A 24 -1.66 -16.80 -33.43
CA ILE A 24 -0.56 -17.16 -32.52
C ILE A 24 -0.60 -16.31 -31.25
N ILE A 25 -0.79 -14.99 -31.38
CA ILE A 25 -0.88 -14.07 -30.24
C ILE A 25 -2.10 -14.41 -29.36
N ALA A 26 -3.27 -14.63 -29.95
CA ALA A 26 -4.49 -14.98 -29.21
C ALA A 26 -4.34 -16.31 -28.47
N VAL A 27 -3.74 -17.32 -29.11
CA VAL A 27 -3.48 -18.63 -28.49
C VAL A 27 -2.46 -18.51 -27.35
N ALA A 28 -1.39 -17.73 -27.53
CA ALA A 28 -0.39 -17.49 -26.49
C ALA A 28 -1.00 -16.77 -25.27
N LEU A 29 -1.77 -15.70 -25.48
CA LEU A 29 -2.50 -14.99 -24.42
C LEU A 29 -3.43 -15.93 -23.65
N THR A 30 -4.16 -16.79 -24.38
CA THR A 30 -5.10 -17.74 -23.80
C THR A 30 -4.39 -18.84 -23.00
N LEU A 31 -3.27 -19.37 -23.50
CA LEU A 31 -2.45 -20.34 -22.78
C LEU A 31 -1.93 -19.76 -21.47
N VAL A 32 -1.34 -18.57 -21.50
CA VAL A 32 -0.85 -17.89 -20.29
C VAL A 32 -2.00 -17.65 -19.29
N ALA A 33 -3.18 -17.26 -19.78
CA ALA A 33 -4.37 -17.08 -18.94
C ALA A 33 -4.91 -18.41 -18.36
N ILE A 34 -4.76 -19.54 -19.04
CA ILE A 34 -5.25 -20.83 -18.53
C ILE A 34 -4.30 -21.44 -17.51
N PHE A 35 -2.99 -21.29 -17.70
CA PHE A 35 -1.99 -21.96 -16.86
C PHE A 35 -1.92 -21.40 -15.43
N ASN A 36 -2.51 -20.22 -15.14
CA ASN A 36 -2.65 -19.61 -13.81
C ASN A 36 -1.36 -19.56 -12.95
N LEU A 37 -0.18 -19.79 -13.53
CA LEU A 37 1.07 -19.94 -12.78
C LEU A 37 1.48 -18.60 -12.15
N ALA A 38 1.29 -17.51 -12.90
CA ALA A 38 1.52 -16.16 -12.41
C ALA A 38 0.48 -15.75 -11.35
N ASP A 39 -0.75 -16.27 -11.44
CA ASP A 39 -1.84 -15.90 -10.53
C ASP A 39 -1.57 -16.44 -9.11
N HIS A 40 -1.11 -17.69 -8.98
CA HIS A 40 -0.78 -18.23 -7.67
C HIS A 40 0.39 -17.50 -6.99
N TYR A 41 1.43 -17.15 -7.77
CA TYR A 41 2.57 -16.40 -7.27
C TYR A 41 2.17 -14.97 -6.86
N THR A 42 1.40 -14.28 -7.69
CA THR A 42 0.94 -12.91 -7.43
C THR A 42 -0.06 -12.84 -6.27
N LEU A 43 -0.88 -13.88 -6.07
CA LEU A 43 -1.76 -14.03 -4.91
C LEU A 43 -0.98 -14.08 -3.59
N LEU A 44 0.03 -14.95 -3.49
CA LEU A 44 0.86 -15.05 -2.28
C LEU A 44 1.54 -13.72 -1.95
N LYS A 45 2.07 -13.04 -2.96
CA LYS A 45 2.75 -11.76 -2.77
C LYS A 45 1.79 -10.61 -2.44
N LEU A 46 0.58 -10.66 -2.96
CA LEU A 46 -0.47 -9.70 -2.63
C LEU A 46 -0.93 -9.87 -1.18
N ASP A 47 -1.13 -11.12 -0.72
CA ASP A 47 -1.50 -11.40 0.67
C ASP A 47 -0.41 -10.92 1.65
N GLU A 48 0.86 -11.19 1.35
CA GLU A 48 2.00 -10.68 2.13
C GLU A 48 2.01 -9.14 2.20
N SER A 49 1.68 -8.46 1.10
CA SER A 49 1.60 -6.99 1.06
C SER A 49 0.42 -6.45 1.89
N ILE A 50 -0.71 -7.16 1.92
CA ILE A 50 -1.88 -6.80 2.74
C ILE A 50 -1.55 -6.98 4.22
N ASP A 51 -0.94 -8.10 4.61
CA ASP A 51 -0.56 -8.38 5.99
C ASP A 51 0.43 -7.33 6.52
N GLN A 52 1.47 -7.02 5.75
CA GLN A 52 2.42 -5.95 6.09
C GLN A 52 1.72 -4.59 6.24
N GLY A 53 0.79 -4.28 5.34
CA GLY A 53 0.01 -3.04 5.40
C GLY A 53 -0.92 -2.98 6.61
N LEU A 54 -1.51 -4.11 7.00
CA LEU A 54 -2.40 -4.19 8.14
C LEU A 54 -1.64 -3.98 9.46
N ILE A 55 -0.47 -4.62 9.61
CA ILE A 55 0.43 -4.42 10.75
C ILE A 55 0.82 -2.94 10.82
N ALA A 56 1.34 -2.38 9.73
CA ALA A 56 1.68 -0.96 9.64
C ALA A 56 0.52 -0.03 10.04
N PHE A 57 -0.68 -0.28 9.50
CA PHE A 57 -1.86 0.52 9.82
C PHE A 57 -2.24 0.43 11.29
N ALA A 58 -2.24 -0.78 11.86
CA ALA A 58 -2.53 -1.01 13.26
C ALA A 58 -1.52 -0.28 14.16
N SER A 59 -0.22 -0.42 13.90
CA SER A 59 0.83 0.26 14.67
C SER A 59 0.65 1.78 14.64
N VAL A 60 0.41 2.36 13.45
CA VAL A 60 0.16 3.81 13.28
C VAL A 60 -1.07 4.26 14.06
N ARG A 61 -2.17 3.51 13.99
CA ARG A 61 -3.43 3.85 14.69
C ARG A 61 -3.27 3.76 16.20
N SER A 62 -2.55 2.76 16.69
CA SER A 62 -2.23 2.58 18.10
C SER A 62 -1.37 3.72 18.63
N ILE A 63 -0.29 4.09 17.93
CA ILE A 63 0.56 5.24 18.29
C ILE A 63 -0.28 6.53 18.33
N HIS A 64 -1.10 6.75 17.30
CA HIS A 64 -1.98 7.93 17.24
C HIS A 64 -2.94 7.99 18.43
N ALA A 65 -3.53 6.86 18.83
CA ALA A 65 -4.42 6.80 20.00
C ALA A 65 -3.67 7.16 21.29
N ILE A 66 -2.48 6.61 21.52
CA ILE A 66 -1.66 6.89 22.71
C ILE A 66 -1.25 8.37 22.76
N ILE A 67 -0.74 8.89 21.65
CA ILE A 67 -0.32 10.30 21.58
C ILE A 67 -1.52 11.23 21.78
N SER A 68 -2.70 10.89 21.25
CA SER A 68 -3.91 11.70 21.46
C SER A 68 -4.31 11.81 22.94
N VAL A 69 -4.12 10.75 23.74
CA VAL A 69 -4.32 10.82 25.19
C VAL A 69 -3.31 11.75 25.85
N LEU A 70 -2.03 11.65 25.47
CA LEU A 70 -0.97 12.51 26.00
C LEU A 70 -1.14 13.98 25.60
N GLN A 71 -1.68 14.26 24.41
CA GLN A 71 -1.94 15.62 23.94
C GLN A 71 -2.98 16.34 24.79
N GLY A 72 -3.95 15.60 25.35
CA GLY A 72 -4.95 16.14 26.28
C GLY A 72 -4.40 16.45 27.67
N THR A 73 -3.13 16.16 27.94
CA THR A 73 -2.50 16.39 29.25
C THR A 73 -1.87 17.79 29.30
N GLU A 74 -2.40 18.65 30.16
CA GLU A 74 -1.84 19.99 30.42
C GLU A 74 -0.89 19.95 31.62
N ILE A 75 0.36 20.41 31.46
CA ILE A 75 1.30 20.57 32.56
C ILE A 75 1.30 22.04 32.97
N ASN A 76 0.75 22.32 34.15
CA ASN A 76 0.74 23.68 34.69
C ASN A 76 2.09 23.98 35.35
N VAL A 77 2.98 24.70 34.65
CA VAL A 77 4.25 25.17 35.21
C VAL A 77 4.07 26.62 35.67
N PRO A 78 4.55 27.04 36.87
CA PRO A 78 4.19 28.33 37.51
C PRO A 78 4.51 29.65 36.78
N VAL A 79 4.95 29.62 35.52
CA VAL A 79 5.32 30.82 34.73
C VAL A 79 4.86 30.72 33.27
N VAL A 80 4.59 29.51 32.77
CA VAL A 80 4.12 29.26 31.39
C VAL A 80 3.30 27.97 31.38
N THR A 81 2.05 28.03 30.91
CA THR A 81 1.28 26.83 30.54
C THR A 81 1.85 26.30 29.23
N LEU A 82 2.68 25.26 29.30
CA LEU A 82 3.11 24.53 28.11
C LEU A 82 2.15 23.36 27.91
N SER A 83 1.28 23.44 26.90
CA SER A 83 0.47 22.31 26.50
C SER A 83 1.38 21.27 25.86
N VAL A 84 1.58 20.15 26.54
CA VAL A 84 2.34 18.98 26.04
C VAL A 84 1.85 18.58 24.64
N GLY A 85 0.55 18.75 24.39
CA GLY A 85 -0.06 18.49 23.11
C GLY A 85 0.48 19.29 21.93
N GLU A 86 0.92 20.54 22.14
CA GLU A 86 1.39 21.42 21.07
C GLU A 86 2.75 20.98 20.52
N ILE A 87 3.60 20.39 21.38
CA ILE A 87 4.90 19.82 20.98
C ILE A 87 4.71 18.53 20.17
N LEU A 88 3.68 17.75 20.48
CA LEU A 88 3.37 16.47 19.82
C LEU A 88 2.53 16.65 18.54
N SER A 89 1.91 17.82 18.34
CA SER A 89 1.06 18.13 17.17
C SER A 89 1.67 17.76 15.80
N PRO A 90 2.95 18.04 15.50
CA PRO A 90 3.53 17.68 14.21
C PRO A 90 3.52 16.17 13.94
N ALA A 91 3.79 15.35 14.96
CA ALA A 91 3.79 13.90 14.82
C ALA A 91 2.39 13.34 14.63
N THR A 92 1.41 13.91 15.35
CA THR A 92 -0.01 13.55 15.20
C THR A 92 -0.50 13.79 13.78
N GLU A 93 -0.10 14.90 13.15
CA GLU A 93 -0.46 15.19 11.75
C GLU A 93 0.16 14.17 10.78
N ILE A 94 1.42 13.77 11.00
CA ILE A 94 2.06 12.72 10.19
C ILE A 94 1.39 11.35 10.41
N LEU A 95 1.02 11.00 11.64
CA LEU A 95 0.29 9.76 11.93
C LEU A 95 -1.09 9.74 11.27
N GLN A 96 -1.81 10.87 11.33
CA GLN A 96 -3.14 11.00 10.70
C GLN A 96 -3.05 10.84 9.18
N SER A 97 -2.13 11.57 8.53
CA SER A 97 -1.91 11.45 7.09
C SER A 97 -1.41 10.06 6.68
N THR A 98 -0.51 9.45 7.47
CA THR A 98 -0.04 8.07 7.24
C THR A 98 -1.17 7.06 7.32
N SER A 99 -2.01 7.14 8.36
CA SER A 99 -3.18 6.29 8.52
C SER A 99 -4.14 6.41 7.32
N GLY A 100 -4.36 7.63 6.81
CA GLY A 100 -5.20 7.87 5.63
C GLY A 100 -4.63 7.24 4.35
N VAL A 101 -3.32 7.37 4.13
CA VAL A 101 -2.63 6.74 3.01
C VAL A 101 -2.68 5.22 3.11
N LEU A 102 -2.36 4.65 4.28
CA LEU A 102 -2.41 3.20 4.51
C LEU A 102 -3.81 2.63 4.33
N THR A 103 -4.86 3.34 4.78
CA THR A 103 -6.25 2.95 4.56
C THR A 103 -6.57 2.87 3.07
N THR A 104 -6.16 3.88 2.31
CA THR A 104 -6.38 3.93 0.86
C THR A 104 -5.59 2.83 0.13
N ALA A 105 -4.35 2.60 0.56
CA ALA A 105 -3.48 1.56 0.03
C ALA A 105 -4.05 0.16 0.29
N LEU A 106 -4.48 -0.12 1.53
CA LEU A 106 -5.14 -1.37 1.92
C LEU A 106 -6.45 -1.59 1.18
N ALA A 107 -7.26 -0.55 0.99
CA ALA A 107 -8.47 -0.64 0.18
C ALA A 107 -8.15 -0.99 -1.28
N SER A 108 -7.09 -0.41 -1.85
CA SER A 108 -6.61 -0.72 -3.21
C SER A 108 -6.12 -2.17 -3.32
N LEU A 109 -5.27 -2.63 -2.40
CA LEU A 109 -4.77 -4.01 -2.36
C LEU A 109 -5.90 -5.03 -2.14
N GLY A 110 -6.85 -4.72 -1.25
CA GLY A 110 -8.04 -5.54 -1.03
C GLY A 110 -8.92 -5.64 -2.28
N LEU A 111 -9.10 -4.53 -3.01
CA LEU A 111 -9.81 -4.54 -4.28
C LEU A 111 -9.08 -5.41 -5.32
N GLN A 112 -7.76 -5.29 -5.42
CA GLN A 112 -6.94 -6.12 -6.30
C GLN A 112 -7.09 -7.60 -5.94
N ARG A 113 -7.14 -7.95 -4.65
CA ARG A 113 -7.32 -9.33 -4.16
C ARG A 113 -8.65 -9.90 -4.61
N ILE A 114 -9.74 -9.16 -4.37
CA ILE A 114 -11.09 -9.56 -4.79
C ILE A 114 -11.15 -9.74 -6.31
N LEU A 115 -10.58 -8.82 -7.09
CA LEU A 115 -10.54 -8.97 -8.54
C LEU A 115 -9.72 -10.19 -8.96
N LEU A 116 -8.57 -10.47 -8.32
CA LEU A 116 -7.73 -11.62 -8.65
C LEU A 116 -8.47 -12.93 -8.39
N ASP A 117 -9.20 -13.04 -7.28
CA ASP A 117 -10.06 -14.19 -6.99
C ASP A 117 -11.17 -14.37 -8.05
N VAL A 118 -11.80 -13.27 -8.48
CA VAL A 118 -12.79 -13.29 -9.55
C VAL A 118 -12.15 -13.80 -10.86
N PHE A 119 -10.98 -13.30 -11.23
CA PHE A 119 -10.30 -13.68 -12.47
C PHE A 119 -9.70 -15.10 -12.45
N THR A 120 -9.32 -15.60 -11.27
CA THR A 120 -8.79 -16.97 -11.09
C THR A 120 -9.92 -18.01 -11.05
N ASN A 121 -11.17 -17.57 -10.87
CA ASN A 121 -12.32 -18.46 -10.85
C ASN A 121 -12.44 -19.23 -12.18
N LYS A 122 -12.74 -20.53 -12.08
CA LYS A 122 -12.97 -21.43 -13.21
C LYS A 122 -13.99 -20.88 -14.21
N ILE A 123 -15.05 -20.24 -13.74
CA ILE A 123 -16.10 -19.67 -14.62
C ILE A 123 -15.51 -18.58 -15.51
N VAL A 124 -14.74 -17.65 -14.94
CA VAL A 124 -14.12 -16.55 -15.70
C VAL A 124 -13.07 -17.10 -16.67
N ASN A 125 -12.30 -18.13 -16.26
CA ASN A 125 -11.35 -18.80 -17.13
C ASN A 125 -12.03 -19.45 -18.35
N ILE A 126 -13.18 -20.10 -18.15
CA ILE A 126 -14.01 -20.65 -19.24
C ILE A 126 -14.55 -19.52 -20.13
N THR A 127 -15.00 -18.40 -19.56
CA THR A 127 -15.46 -17.24 -20.34
C THR A 127 -14.36 -16.66 -21.22
N ILE A 128 -13.14 -16.51 -20.70
CA ILE A 128 -11.98 -16.06 -21.47
C ILE A 128 -11.69 -17.05 -22.61
N ALA A 129 -11.66 -18.35 -22.32
CA ALA A 129 -11.44 -19.38 -23.35
C ALA A 129 -12.53 -19.38 -24.44
N LEU A 130 -13.81 -19.24 -24.05
CA LEU A 130 -14.92 -19.14 -25.00
C LEU A 130 -14.83 -17.88 -25.86
N SER A 131 -14.44 -16.75 -25.28
CA SER A 131 -14.24 -15.51 -26.02
C SER A 131 -13.06 -15.61 -27.01
N ALA A 132 -12.00 -16.34 -26.65
CA ALA A 132 -10.87 -16.62 -27.53
C ALA A 132 -11.29 -17.50 -28.72
N ILE A 133 -12.04 -18.57 -28.47
CA ILE A 133 -12.57 -19.47 -29.51
C ILE A 133 -13.50 -18.68 -30.44
N SER A 134 -14.40 -17.87 -29.89
CA SER A 134 -15.31 -17.03 -30.66
C SER A 134 -14.55 -16.07 -31.59
N TYR A 135 -13.49 -15.42 -31.08
CA TYR A 135 -12.62 -14.58 -31.88
C TYR A 135 -11.91 -15.37 -33.00
N LEU A 136 -11.32 -16.52 -32.69
CA LEU A 136 -10.64 -17.38 -33.68
C LEU A 136 -11.60 -17.88 -34.77
N VAL A 137 -12.81 -18.28 -34.40
CA VAL A 137 -13.84 -18.71 -35.37
C VAL A 137 -14.21 -17.56 -36.30
N THR A 138 -14.43 -16.35 -35.77
CA THR A 138 -14.72 -15.17 -36.62
C THR A 138 -13.58 -14.79 -37.55
N LEU A 139 -12.33 -15.11 -37.19
CA LEU A 139 -11.14 -14.81 -37.99
C LEU A 139 -10.96 -15.75 -39.19
N TRP A 140 -11.30 -17.04 -39.02
CA TRP A 140 -11.09 -18.08 -40.03
C TRP A 140 -12.35 -18.39 -40.86
N VAL A 141 -13.55 -18.19 -40.29
CA VAL A 141 -14.82 -18.46 -40.98
C VAL A 141 -15.31 -17.20 -41.69
N VAL A 142 -15.09 -17.14 -43.02
CA VAL A 142 -15.45 -16.00 -43.90
C VAL A 142 -16.87 -15.45 -43.69
N PRO A 143 -17.95 -16.25 -43.60
CA PRO A 143 -19.29 -15.70 -43.40
C PRO A 143 -19.48 -15.05 -42.01
N MET A 144 -18.69 -15.44 -41.01
CA MET A 144 -18.76 -14.93 -39.64
C MET A 144 -17.86 -13.71 -39.41
N ALA A 145 -17.07 -13.31 -40.40
CA ALA A 145 -16.11 -12.20 -40.30
C ALA A 145 -16.77 -10.85 -39.95
N ARG A 146 -18.08 -10.70 -40.23
CA ARG A 146 -18.87 -9.51 -39.87
C ARG A 146 -18.95 -9.29 -38.34
N PHE A 147 -18.88 -10.37 -37.57
CA PHE A 147 -18.93 -10.34 -36.10
C PHE A 147 -17.58 -10.07 -35.44
N THR A 148 -16.47 -10.09 -36.19
CA THR A 148 -15.11 -9.79 -35.68
C THR A 148 -15.06 -8.43 -34.99
N LYS A 149 -15.86 -7.44 -35.46
CA LYS A 149 -15.97 -6.11 -34.85
C LYS A 149 -16.45 -6.13 -33.40
N TYR A 150 -17.20 -7.16 -32.99
CA TYR A 150 -17.71 -7.33 -31.64
C TYR A 150 -16.86 -8.31 -30.83
N THR A 151 -16.48 -9.45 -31.42
CA THR A 151 -15.72 -10.50 -30.71
C THR A 151 -14.29 -10.06 -30.37
N GLN A 152 -13.65 -9.29 -31.27
CA GLN A 152 -12.29 -8.79 -31.06
C GLN A 152 -12.18 -7.85 -29.84
N PRO A 153 -12.94 -6.75 -29.72
CA PRO A 153 -12.82 -5.87 -28.55
C PRO A 153 -13.19 -6.58 -27.25
N THR A 154 -14.20 -7.46 -27.25
CA THR A 154 -14.57 -8.21 -26.04
C THR A 154 -13.43 -9.12 -25.57
N PHE A 155 -12.82 -9.91 -26.46
CA PHE A 155 -11.68 -10.76 -26.11
C PHE A 155 -10.48 -9.93 -25.62
N PHE A 156 -10.17 -8.85 -26.34
CA PHE A 156 -9.05 -7.98 -25.97
C PHE A 156 -9.28 -7.28 -24.64
N ILE A 157 -10.47 -6.78 -24.33
CA ILE A 157 -10.76 -6.13 -23.04
C ILE A 157 -10.63 -7.12 -21.88
N LEU A 158 -11.17 -8.34 -22.04
CA LEU A 158 -11.06 -9.41 -21.04
C LEU A 158 -9.61 -9.79 -20.75
N CYS A 159 -8.82 -10.05 -21.80
CA CYS A 159 -7.39 -10.32 -21.66
C CYS A 159 -6.66 -9.11 -21.07
N PHE A 160 -6.90 -7.92 -21.62
CA PHE A 160 -6.24 -6.69 -21.19
C PHE A 160 -6.43 -6.43 -19.71
N THR A 161 -7.66 -6.50 -19.19
CA THR A 161 -7.93 -6.32 -17.75
C THR A 161 -7.18 -7.35 -16.91
N ARG A 162 -7.19 -8.62 -17.31
CA ARG A 162 -6.49 -9.67 -16.57
C ARG A 162 -4.98 -9.46 -16.56
N PHE A 163 -4.39 -9.22 -17.73
CA PHE A 163 -2.96 -8.95 -17.86
C PHE A 163 -2.56 -7.63 -17.19
N LEU A 164 -3.47 -6.65 -17.14
CA LEU A 164 -3.27 -5.44 -16.36
C LEU A 164 -3.12 -5.80 -14.88
N LEU A 165 -4.08 -6.54 -14.32
CA LEU A 165 -4.07 -6.95 -12.92
C LEU A 165 -2.82 -7.78 -12.59
N VAL A 166 -2.64 -8.93 -13.26
CA VAL A 166 -1.51 -9.84 -13.00
C VAL A 166 -0.19 -9.13 -13.24
N GLY A 167 -0.10 -8.31 -14.29
CA GLY A 167 1.10 -7.55 -14.62
C GLY A 167 1.45 -6.50 -13.56
N THR A 168 0.48 -5.75 -13.03
CA THR A 168 0.74 -4.79 -11.93
C THR A 168 1.29 -5.48 -10.69
N LEU A 169 0.72 -6.62 -10.30
CA LEU A 169 1.16 -7.38 -9.13
C LEU A 169 2.53 -8.02 -9.32
N LEU A 170 2.82 -8.48 -10.54
CA LEU A 170 4.11 -9.06 -10.85
C LEU A 170 5.21 -7.99 -10.86
N LEU A 171 4.92 -6.81 -11.42
CA LEU A 171 5.80 -5.64 -11.31
C LEU A 171 5.99 -5.19 -9.87
N ASN A 172 4.92 -5.20 -9.07
CA ASN A 172 5.01 -4.89 -7.65
C ASN A 172 5.94 -5.88 -6.94
N SER A 173 5.77 -7.19 -7.19
CA SER A 173 6.65 -8.23 -6.64
C SER A 173 8.11 -8.07 -7.09
N MET A 174 8.35 -7.68 -8.34
CA MET A 174 9.71 -7.43 -8.82
C MET A 174 10.32 -6.18 -8.18
N ALA A 175 9.56 -5.09 -8.07
CA ALA A 175 10.01 -3.88 -7.39
C ALA A 175 10.31 -4.17 -5.91
N ASP A 176 9.48 -4.99 -5.29
CA ASP A 176 9.64 -5.41 -3.90
C ASP A 176 10.94 -6.16 -3.69
N THR A 177 11.15 -7.23 -4.45
CA THR A 177 12.36 -8.06 -4.32
C THR A 177 13.65 -7.32 -4.68
N LEU A 178 13.62 -6.39 -5.64
CA LEU A 178 14.81 -5.67 -6.09
C LEU A 178 15.14 -4.43 -5.24
N PHE A 179 14.14 -3.75 -4.67
CA PHE A 179 14.34 -2.43 -4.07
C PHE A 179 13.70 -2.25 -2.69
N LEU A 180 12.64 -2.98 -2.34
CA LEU A 180 11.75 -2.57 -1.24
C LEU A 180 11.59 -3.58 -0.09
N ASN A 181 11.96 -4.86 -0.26
CA ASN A 181 11.57 -5.93 0.66
C ASN A 181 12.18 -5.74 2.06
N GLU A 182 13.50 -5.57 2.15
CA GLU A 182 14.17 -5.36 3.45
C GLU A 182 13.71 -4.07 4.13
N GLN A 183 13.49 -3.00 3.36
CA GLN A 183 13.16 -1.69 3.93
C GLN A 183 11.73 -1.63 4.44
N THR A 184 10.75 -2.16 3.69
CA THR A 184 9.34 -2.14 4.09
C THR A 184 9.14 -2.95 5.37
N GLU A 185 9.71 -4.15 5.42
CA GLU A 185 9.58 -5.03 6.57
C GLU A 185 10.25 -4.43 7.81
N GLN A 186 11.48 -3.92 7.69
CA GLN A 186 12.19 -3.27 8.79
C GLN A 186 11.44 -2.04 9.31
N ILE A 187 10.92 -1.18 8.42
CA ILE A 187 10.21 0.03 8.82
C ILE A 187 8.88 -0.32 9.50
N THR A 188 8.14 -1.29 8.99
CA THR A 188 6.91 -1.78 9.61
C THR A 188 7.19 -2.38 10.99
N GLN A 189 8.20 -3.24 11.11
CA GLN A 189 8.60 -3.83 12.40
C GLN A 189 9.04 -2.76 13.40
N GLN A 190 9.89 -1.81 12.98
CA GLN A 190 10.32 -0.70 13.85
C GLN A 190 9.13 0.12 14.33
N THR A 191 8.16 0.39 13.45
CA THR A 191 6.94 1.13 13.82
C THR A 191 6.10 0.35 14.82
N ASP A 192 6.00 -0.97 14.67
CA ASP A 192 5.28 -1.86 15.58
C ASP A 192 5.96 -1.99 16.96
N PHE A 193 7.30 -2.09 16.98
CA PHE A 193 8.07 -2.03 18.22
C PHE A 193 7.84 -0.72 18.97
N ILE A 194 7.85 0.42 18.26
CA ILE A 194 7.59 1.72 18.89
C ILE A 194 6.14 1.82 19.39
N ALA A 195 5.17 1.24 18.68
CA ALA A 195 3.79 1.18 19.16
C ALA A 195 3.68 0.39 20.47
N THR A 196 4.36 -0.75 20.56
CA THR A 196 4.39 -1.61 21.75
C THR A 196 5.07 -0.90 22.93
N ASP A 197 6.20 -0.25 22.68
CA ASP A 197 6.97 0.50 23.68
C ASP A 197 6.18 1.71 24.21
N LEU A 198 5.47 2.44 23.35
CA LEU A 198 4.55 3.50 23.76
C LEU A 198 3.36 2.98 24.56
N HIS A 199 2.85 1.79 24.24
CA HIS A 199 1.79 1.16 25.03
C HIS A 199 2.26 0.85 26.45
N GLN A 200 3.46 0.29 26.59
CA GLN A 200 4.07 0.00 27.88
C GLN A 200 4.32 1.29 28.67
N PHE A 201 4.87 2.32 28.03
CA PHE A 201 5.08 3.63 28.66
C PHE A 201 3.78 4.24 29.21
N ASN A 202 2.70 4.20 28.42
CA ASN A 202 1.39 4.71 28.87
C ASN A 202 0.82 3.88 30.05
N GLN A 203 1.01 2.56 30.03
CA GLN A 203 0.57 1.67 31.11
C GLN A 203 1.36 1.92 32.41
N ASP A 204 2.66 2.19 32.32
CA ASP A 204 3.51 2.55 33.47
C ASP A 204 3.07 3.89 34.10
N LEU A 205 2.70 4.88 33.29
CA LEU A 205 2.13 6.14 33.78
C LEU A 205 0.78 5.95 34.51
N MET A 206 -0.11 5.14 33.95
CA MET A 206 -1.43 4.87 34.54
C MET A 206 -1.34 4.02 35.82
N SER A 207 -0.43 3.04 35.86
CA SER A 207 -0.23 2.17 37.02
C SER A 207 0.44 2.90 38.19
N GLY A 208 1.37 3.82 37.93
CA GLY A 208 1.94 4.70 38.95
C GLY A 208 0.96 5.67 39.61
N THR A 209 -0.19 5.94 38.97
CA THR A 209 -1.24 6.85 39.47
C THR A 209 -2.33 6.12 40.28
N SER A 210 -2.34 4.78 40.29
CA SER A 210 -3.43 3.97 40.85
C SER A 210 -3.15 3.39 42.25
N SER A 211 -2.07 3.80 42.92
CA SER A 211 -1.62 3.24 44.19
C SER A 211 -1.74 4.24 45.35
N ASP A 212 -2.97 4.62 45.72
CA ASP A 212 -3.34 4.83 47.14
C ASP A 212 -4.80 5.28 47.26
N THR A 213 -5.67 4.38 47.71
CA THR A 213 -6.89 4.78 48.44
C THR A 213 -7.21 3.68 49.43
N THR A 214 -6.60 3.77 50.62
CA THR A 214 -7.01 2.99 51.79
C THR A 214 -7.65 3.96 52.80
N GLU A 215 -8.84 3.61 53.26
CA GLU A 215 -9.69 4.36 54.19
C GLU A 215 -9.03 4.65 55.55
N GLN A 216 -9.16 5.89 56.07
CA GLN A 216 -9.76 6.17 57.40
C GLN A 216 -9.75 7.68 57.73
N ASP A 217 -10.89 8.15 58.25
CA ASP A 217 -11.20 9.52 58.66
C ASP A 217 -10.35 10.03 59.85
N ASP A 218 -10.38 11.37 60.00
CA ASP A 218 -9.85 12.25 61.07
C ASP A 218 -8.43 12.86 60.94
N SER A 219 -7.65 12.53 59.90
CA SER A 219 -6.34 13.14 59.63
C SER A 219 -6.36 14.20 58.50
N PHE A 220 -7.51 14.76 58.14
CA PHE A 220 -7.69 15.51 56.87
C PHE A 220 -6.86 16.80 56.76
N MET A 221 -6.62 17.51 57.87
CA MET A 221 -5.93 18.81 57.84
C MET A 221 -4.39 18.69 57.97
N GLY A 222 -3.91 17.61 58.58
CA GLY A 222 -2.49 17.26 58.68
C GLY A 222 -1.99 16.49 57.45
N SER A 223 -2.84 15.63 56.87
CA SER A 223 -2.53 14.89 55.65
C SER A 223 -2.43 15.83 54.45
N VAL A 224 -3.28 16.86 54.34
CA VAL A 224 -3.21 17.87 53.26
C VAL A 224 -1.92 18.67 53.31
N LYS A 225 -1.41 18.99 54.50
CA LYS A 225 -0.14 19.74 54.64
C LYS A 225 1.08 18.87 54.32
N HIS A 226 1.06 17.61 54.76
CA HIS A 226 2.14 16.67 54.44
C HIS A 226 2.08 16.14 53.01
N THR A 227 0.91 15.96 52.40
CA THR A 227 0.79 15.69 50.96
C THR A 227 1.19 16.90 50.16
N TRP A 228 0.86 18.13 50.59
CA TRP A 228 1.35 19.34 49.93
C TRP A 228 2.88 19.43 49.97
N ASP A 229 3.53 19.25 51.13
CA ASP A 229 4.99 19.32 51.23
C ASP A 229 5.70 18.13 50.54
N SER A 230 5.11 16.93 50.56
CA SER A 230 5.67 15.75 49.88
C SER A 230 5.47 15.80 48.37
N VAL A 231 4.34 16.34 47.90
CA VAL A 231 4.10 16.64 46.49
C VAL A 231 5.00 17.78 46.05
N THR A 232 5.20 18.84 46.84
CA THR A 232 6.04 19.98 46.41
C THR A 232 7.53 19.62 46.33
N ASN A 233 8.03 18.80 47.27
CA ASN A 233 9.41 18.32 47.24
C ASN A 233 9.62 17.21 46.20
N GLY A 234 8.69 16.25 46.10
CA GLY A 234 8.69 15.19 45.09
C GLY A 234 8.44 15.69 43.67
N PHE A 235 7.68 16.78 43.49
CA PHE A 235 7.40 17.38 42.18
C PHE A 235 8.68 17.89 41.51
N SER A 236 9.73 18.22 42.25
CA SER A 236 11.01 18.61 41.64
C SER A 236 11.75 17.44 40.99
N ASP A 237 11.71 16.25 41.60
CA ASP A 237 12.28 15.01 41.09
C ASP A 237 11.38 14.37 40.03
N THR A 238 10.05 14.36 40.25
CA THR A 238 9.04 13.94 39.27
C THR A 238 9.03 14.84 38.05
N LYS A 239 9.29 16.15 38.17
CA LYS A 239 9.44 17.06 37.02
C LYS A 239 10.69 16.72 36.22
N LYS A 240 11.83 16.44 36.86
CA LYS A 240 13.05 16.01 36.15
C LYS A 240 12.86 14.68 35.44
N ASP A 241 12.20 13.72 36.09
CA ASP A 241 11.91 12.40 35.52
C ASP A 241 10.90 12.49 34.37
N LEU A 242 9.81 13.26 34.53
CA LEU A 242 8.86 13.55 33.45
C LEU A 242 9.53 14.27 32.29
N GLN A 243 10.35 15.29 32.55
CA GLN A 243 11.01 16.08 31.51
C GLN A 243 12.03 15.23 30.74
N HIS A 244 12.76 14.33 31.41
CA HIS A 244 13.62 13.35 30.76
C HIS A 244 12.83 12.32 29.95
N LYS A 245 11.70 11.83 30.46
CA LYS A 245 10.77 10.96 29.72
C LYS A 245 10.15 11.65 28.50
N PHE A 246 9.89 12.95 28.57
CA PHE A 246 9.40 13.75 27.44
C PHE A 246 10.47 14.00 26.38
N ASP A 247 11.71 14.26 26.79
CA ASP A 247 12.83 14.37 25.85
C ASP A 247 13.10 13.03 25.16
N GLU A 248 12.95 11.90 25.87
CA GLU A 248 13.01 10.56 25.27
C GLU A 248 11.87 10.33 24.27
N LEU A 249 10.64 10.73 24.62
CA LEU A 249 9.49 10.68 23.72
C LEU A 249 9.72 11.52 22.46
N LYS A 250 10.34 12.71 22.60
CA LYS A 250 10.66 13.59 21.47
C LYS A 250 11.63 12.93 20.50
N VAL A 251 12.69 12.30 21.01
CA VAL A 251 13.67 11.57 20.19
C VAL A 251 13.03 10.36 19.49
N LYS A 252 12.19 9.59 20.18
CA LYS A 252 11.43 8.48 19.56
C LYS A 252 10.44 8.99 18.51
N THR A 253 9.82 10.14 18.76
CA THR A 253 8.87 10.78 17.85
C THR A 253 9.54 11.26 16.56
N GLU A 254 10.76 11.78 16.63
CA GLU A 254 11.52 12.19 15.44
C GLU A 254 11.85 10.98 14.54
N SER A 255 12.32 9.89 15.13
CA SER A 255 12.54 8.64 14.39
C SER A 255 11.23 8.07 13.82
N LEU A 256 10.12 8.16 14.56
CA LEU A 256 8.80 7.79 14.07
C LEU A 256 8.42 8.58 12.83
N VAL A 257 8.53 9.91 12.86
CA VAL A 257 8.15 10.76 11.72
C VAL A 257 8.92 10.36 10.45
N VAL A 258 10.22 10.09 10.56
CA VAL A 258 11.03 9.62 9.43
C VAL A 258 10.56 8.26 8.92
N ASN A 259 10.29 7.33 9.83
CA ASN A 259 9.82 5.99 9.48
C ASN A 259 8.43 6.02 8.83
N LEU A 260 7.51 6.82 9.36
CA LEU A 260 6.17 7.01 8.81
C LEU A 260 6.20 7.64 7.42
N LEU A 261 7.09 8.63 7.19
CA LEU A 261 7.24 9.24 5.87
C LEU A 261 7.77 8.22 4.85
N LYS A 262 8.75 7.39 5.23
CA LYS A 262 9.21 6.29 4.38
C LYS A 262 8.08 5.29 4.14
N LEU A 263 7.32 4.92 5.16
CA LEU A 263 6.20 4.00 5.06
C LEU A 263 5.14 4.50 4.07
N ILE A 264 4.75 5.79 4.15
CA ILE A 264 3.90 6.45 3.15
C ILE A 264 4.50 6.31 1.76
N ALA A 265 5.77 6.69 1.58
CA ALA A 265 6.42 6.67 0.28
C ALA A 265 6.41 5.26 -0.34
N MET A 266 6.70 4.24 0.48
CA MET A 266 6.74 2.85 0.06
C MET A 266 5.35 2.32 -0.31
N PHE A 267 4.34 2.57 0.52
CA PHE A 267 2.97 2.14 0.20
C PHE A 267 2.39 2.88 -1.01
N VAL A 268 2.65 4.17 -1.17
CA VAL A 268 2.24 4.94 -2.36
C VAL A 268 2.93 4.41 -3.61
N LEU A 269 4.22 4.11 -3.52
CA LEU A 269 4.98 3.51 -4.63
C LEU A 269 4.33 2.20 -5.08
N LYS A 270 4.09 1.26 -4.15
CA LYS A 270 3.51 -0.05 -4.44
C LYS A 270 2.06 0.02 -4.95
N THR A 271 1.22 0.82 -4.31
CA THR A 271 -0.24 0.78 -4.53
C THR A 271 -0.77 1.77 -5.56
N ILE A 272 -0.01 2.83 -5.87
CA ILE A 272 -0.43 3.89 -6.80
C ILE A 272 0.57 4.02 -7.95
N LEU A 273 1.85 4.21 -7.65
CA LEU A 273 2.84 4.56 -8.66
C LEU A 273 3.12 3.40 -9.62
N ILE A 274 3.33 2.19 -9.10
CA ILE A 274 3.58 1.00 -9.92
C ILE A 274 2.37 0.68 -10.82
N PRO A 275 1.12 0.61 -10.33
CA PRO A 275 -0.04 0.39 -11.18
C PRO A 275 -0.20 1.43 -12.29
N ILE A 276 -0.01 2.72 -11.99
CA ILE A 276 -0.09 3.79 -13.00
C ILE A 276 1.05 3.67 -14.01
N GLY A 277 2.29 3.42 -13.54
CA GLY A 277 3.45 3.22 -14.40
C GLY A 277 3.25 2.06 -15.36
N PHE A 278 2.70 0.95 -14.88
CA PHE A 278 2.37 -0.19 -15.72
C PHE A 278 1.27 0.13 -16.74
N LEU A 279 0.21 0.82 -16.32
CA LEU A 279 -0.85 1.25 -17.23
C LEU A 279 -0.30 2.12 -18.36
N LEU A 280 0.63 3.03 -18.07
CA LEU A 280 1.30 3.86 -19.08
C LEU A 280 2.17 3.03 -20.03
N LEU A 281 2.92 2.07 -19.50
CA LEU A 281 3.74 1.14 -20.30
C LEU A 281 2.86 0.34 -21.26
N LEU A 282 1.77 -0.22 -20.73
CA LEU A 282 0.84 -1.05 -21.47
C LEU A 282 0.06 -0.23 -22.51
N LYS A 283 -0.32 1.01 -22.20
CA LYS A 283 -0.87 1.98 -23.18
C LYS A 283 0.10 2.22 -24.32
N ASN A 284 1.39 2.45 -24.02
CA ASN A 284 2.40 2.68 -25.05
C ASN A 284 2.61 1.45 -25.93
N LEU A 285 2.64 0.25 -25.33
CA LEU A 285 2.74 -1.01 -26.06
C LEU A 285 1.53 -1.25 -26.96
N TYR A 286 0.32 -1.02 -26.45
CA TYR A 286 -0.93 -1.13 -27.21
C TYR A 286 -0.94 -0.18 -28.42
N TRP A 287 -0.59 1.09 -28.20
CA TRP A 287 -0.54 2.07 -29.29
C TRP A 287 0.56 1.74 -30.31
N GLY A 288 1.72 1.26 -29.86
CA GLY A 288 2.78 0.74 -30.72
C GLY A 288 2.35 -0.45 -31.56
N LEU A 289 1.59 -1.39 -30.98
CA LEU A 289 1.02 -2.54 -31.67
C LEU A 289 0.02 -2.09 -32.74
N ILE A 290 -0.94 -1.24 -32.38
CA ILE A 290 -1.93 -0.71 -33.33
C ILE A 290 -1.27 0.10 -34.44
N ARG A 291 -0.25 0.90 -34.16
CA ARG A 291 0.45 1.65 -35.20
C ARG A 291 1.17 0.73 -36.17
N ARG A 292 1.74 -0.39 -35.69
CA ARG A 292 2.33 -1.42 -36.56
C ARG A 292 1.27 -2.21 -37.34
N ILE A 293 0.05 -2.33 -36.82
CA ILE A 293 -1.07 -3.04 -37.47
C ILE A 293 -1.84 -2.11 -38.45
N SER A 294 -1.85 -0.80 -38.22
CA SER A 294 -2.60 0.20 -39.01
C SER A 294 -1.78 0.84 -40.15
N VAL A 295 -0.46 0.69 -40.14
CA VAL A 295 0.45 1.22 -41.19
C VAL A 295 0.66 0.21 -42.34
N VAL A 296 -0.10 -0.90 -42.39
CA VAL A 296 -0.05 -1.92 -43.44
C VAL A 296 -1.47 -2.31 -43.85
#